data_AF-A0A0P7XHH8-F1
#
_entry.id   AF-A0A0P7XHH8-F1
#
_cell.length_a   1.000
_cell.length_b   1.000
_cell.length_c   1.000
_cell.angle_alpha   90.00
_cell.angle_beta   90.00
_cell.angle_gamma   90.00
#
_symmetry.space_group_name_H-M   'P 1'
#
loop_
_entity.id
_entity.type
_entity.pdbx_description
1 polymer ?
#
loop_
_entity_poly.entity_id
_entity_poly.type
_entity_poly.pdbx_seq_one_letter_code
_entity_poly.pdbx_strand_id
1 'polypeptide(L)'
;MKKTGWKYLVRFGRPAARIVLAGALICSGFAVSGAERPPATADHSKFEALEGPFENARDVTEACLGCHTEAGKQIRETTHWTWTYEHPETGQTLGKSEVINSFCGMAITNEPRCTSCHVGYGWEDMRQPPPAADNAVDCLVCHDTTGDYWKFPTLAGYPTDKPREWPKGSGDMVQPPDLENIAQHVGASGRANCGSCHFYGGGDDGVKHGDLDSSLVDPPRTLDVHMSPDGLDFACADCHTSWGHQVAGSRYQANAADTLGIDVPGHTDFSRASCQSCHGDSPHPQQKLNDHVDTLACQTCHVPEFARGGVATKMWWDWSTAGRLDENGEPITEYDEHGHPSYLSEKGDFRHGENVVPTYAWFDGTVKYTLVDERLDVDHPPVAINRVEGSPDDPGSRIWPFKVMEGKQPYDTERETLLATHVFGADDTSLWSNFSWPKALKAGSELSGMPFSGNYDFIETTMHWPITHMVPPAEQALDCASCHASNSRLAGLPGIYMPGHNGNLWLDRIGWLLVALTLAGVVLHGLARIVLKGRKSS
;
A
#
# COMPACT_ATOMS: atom_id res chain seq x y z
N MET A 1 -6.20 9.46 -87.13
CA MET A 1 -5.48 10.75 -87.31
C MET A 1 -4.35 10.79 -86.29
N LYS A 2 -3.11 10.55 -86.77
CA LYS A 2 -1.92 11.42 -86.62
C LYS A 2 -1.60 11.81 -85.16
N LYS A 3 -0.41 11.55 -84.58
CA LYS A 3 0.84 10.93 -85.07
C LYS A 3 1.83 10.91 -83.88
N THR A 4 2.63 9.84 -83.77
CA THR A 4 4.07 9.77 -83.34
C THR A 4 4.43 10.18 -81.91
N GLY A 5 5.28 9.49 -81.15
CA GLY A 5 6.30 8.43 -81.34
C GLY A 5 7.22 8.50 -80.09
N TRP A 6 8.17 7.63 -79.73
CA TRP A 6 8.79 6.42 -80.27
C TRP A 6 9.63 5.80 -79.11
N LYS A 7 9.57 4.47 -79.00
CA LYS A 7 10.45 3.41 -78.41
C LYS A 7 11.79 3.81 -77.74
N TYR A 8 12.29 3.03 -76.76
CA TYR A 8 13.20 1.89 -77.02
C TYR A 8 13.09 0.72 -76.01
N LEU A 9 13.26 -0.49 -76.56
CA LEU A 9 13.41 -1.82 -75.94
C LEU A 9 14.84 -2.06 -75.40
N VAL A 10 15.00 -3.01 -74.46
CA VAL A 10 15.87 -4.25 -74.49
C VAL A 10 15.74 -4.92 -73.09
N ARG A 11 15.01 -6.03 -72.90
CA ARG A 11 15.33 -7.48 -73.06
C ARG A 11 16.30 -8.12 -72.03
N PHE A 12 15.71 -9.02 -71.24
CA PHE A 12 16.13 -10.34 -70.71
C PHE A 12 17.31 -10.52 -69.74
N GLY A 13 16.96 -11.04 -68.55
CA GLY A 13 17.74 -12.00 -67.77
C GLY A 13 16.82 -12.80 -66.83
N ARG A 14 16.57 -14.09 -67.13
CA ARG A 14 16.05 -15.11 -66.20
C ARG A 14 17.14 -15.42 -65.12
N PRO A 15 16.88 -16.06 -63.94
CA PRO A 15 15.86 -17.10 -63.72
C PRO A 15 15.22 -17.20 -62.31
N ALA A 16 14.28 -18.14 -62.20
CA ALA A 16 14.03 -19.02 -61.05
C ALA A 16 13.58 -18.40 -59.70
N ALA A 17 12.28 -18.62 -59.44
CA ALA A 17 11.72 -19.16 -58.21
C ALA A 17 12.31 -18.67 -56.87
N ARG A 18 11.59 -17.75 -56.24
CA ARG A 18 11.42 -17.75 -54.79
C ARG A 18 9.93 -17.66 -54.48
N ILE A 19 9.43 -18.73 -53.89
CA ILE A 19 8.15 -18.79 -53.19
C ILE A 19 8.24 -17.74 -52.08
N VAL A 20 7.52 -16.63 -52.22
CA VAL A 20 7.26 -15.71 -51.12
C VAL A 20 6.05 -16.26 -50.40
N LEU A 21 6.29 -17.00 -49.31
CA LEU A 21 5.27 -17.24 -48.30
C LEU A 21 4.92 -15.86 -47.71
N ALA A 22 3.79 -15.29 -48.12
CA ALA A 22 3.19 -14.17 -47.43
C ALA A 22 2.62 -14.71 -46.11
N GLY A 23 3.48 -14.78 -45.08
CA GLY A 23 3.03 -14.94 -43.70
C GLY A 23 2.40 -13.63 -43.25
N ALA A 24 1.09 -13.52 -43.41
CA ALA A 24 0.31 -12.51 -42.72
C ALA A 24 0.37 -12.84 -41.22
N LEU A 25 1.28 -12.19 -40.50
CA LEU A 25 1.20 -12.06 -39.05
C LEU A 25 -0.06 -11.25 -38.75
N ILE A 26 -1.13 -11.96 -38.44
CA ILE A 26 -2.29 -11.39 -37.77
C ILE A 26 -1.79 -11.05 -36.36
N CYS A 27 -1.32 -9.83 -36.15
CA CYS A 27 -1.27 -9.24 -34.82
C CYS A 27 -2.71 -9.04 -34.38
N SER A 28 -3.30 -10.08 -33.80
CA SER A 28 -4.51 -9.97 -33.01
C SER A 28 -4.16 -9.11 -31.80
N GLY A 29 -4.35 -7.81 -31.90
CA GLY A 29 -4.49 -6.96 -30.71
C GLY A 29 -5.74 -7.47 -29.99
N PHE A 30 -5.55 -8.34 -29.00
CA PHE A 30 -6.57 -8.55 -27.99
C PHE A 30 -6.67 -7.21 -27.24
N ALA A 31 -7.62 -6.38 -27.64
CA ALA A 31 -8.17 -5.40 -26.74
C ALA A 31 -8.71 -6.22 -25.56
N VAL A 32 -7.98 -6.23 -24.46
CA VAL A 32 -8.48 -6.74 -23.19
C VAL A 32 -9.59 -5.78 -22.81
N SER A 33 -10.80 -6.09 -23.26
CA SER A 33 -12.00 -5.44 -22.74
C SER A 33 -12.05 -5.88 -21.29
N GLY A 34 -12.01 -4.93 -20.36
CA GLY A 34 -12.22 -5.22 -18.95
C GLY A 34 -13.48 -6.07 -18.82
N ALA A 35 -13.45 -7.09 -17.94
CA ALA A 35 -14.62 -7.92 -17.72
C ALA A 35 -15.77 -7.00 -17.26
N GLU A 36 -16.81 -6.85 -18.08
CA GLU A 36 -18.00 -6.10 -17.69
C GLU A 36 -18.55 -6.72 -16.40
N ARG A 37 -18.65 -5.92 -15.33
CA ARG A 37 -19.23 -6.40 -14.06
C ARG A 37 -20.66 -6.85 -14.34
N PRO A 38 -21.07 -8.03 -13.84
CA PRO A 38 -22.43 -8.49 -14.04
C PRO A 38 -23.42 -7.45 -13.50
N PRO A 39 -24.54 -7.22 -14.21
CA PRO A 39 -25.52 -6.23 -13.78
C PRO A 39 -26.10 -6.61 -12.41
N ALA A 40 -26.39 -5.60 -11.59
CA ALA A 40 -27.04 -5.81 -10.31
C ALA A 40 -28.38 -6.54 -10.48
N THR A 41 -28.69 -7.44 -9.56
CA THR A 41 -29.95 -8.21 -9.57
C THR A 41 -31.12 -7.46 -8.95
N ALA A 42 -30.85 -6.33 -8.30
CA ALA A 42 -31.81 -5.46 -7.64
C ALA A 42 -31.56 -3.99 -8.03
N ASP A 43 -32.65 -3.22 -8.07
CA ASP A 43 -32.65 -1.78 -8.30
C ASP A 43 -33.20 -1.11 -7.03
N HIS A 44 -32.31 -0.55 -6.22
CA HIS A 44 -32.63 -0.02 -4.90
C HIS A 44 -33.58 1.18 -4.96
N SER A 45 -33.60 1.92 -6.07
CA SER A 45 -34.54 3.04 -6.30
C SER A 45 -36.01 2.62 -6.36
N LYS A 46 -36.29 1.31 -6.50
CA LYS A 46 -37.65 0.76 -6.59
C LYS A 46 -38.18 0.21 -5.26
N PHE A 47 -37.39 0.25 -4.19
CA PHE A 47 -37.82 -0.31 -2.90
C PHE A 47 -38.47 0.77 -2.04
N GLU A 48 -39.75 0.57 -1.69
CA GLU A 48 -40.51 1.46 -0.79
C GLU A 48 -39.79 1.68 0.55
N ALA A 49 -39.08 0.66 1.06
CA ALA A 49 -38.29 0.75 2.28
C ALA A 49 -37.14 1.76 2.20
N LEU A 50 -36.74 2.19 1.00
CA LEU A 50 -35.66 3.15 0.74
C LEU A 50 -36.16 4.50 0.24
N GLU A 51 -37.48 4.76 0.24
CA GLU A 51 -38.05 6.07 -0.09
C GLU A 51 -37.83 7.12 1.00
N GLY A 52 -37.53 6.70 2.24
CA GLY A 52 -37.34 7.59 3.37
C GLY A 52 -38.64 8.25 3.86
N PRO A 53 -38.55 9.35 4.64
CA PRO A 53 -37.30 10.00 5.06
C PRO A 53 -36.53 9.21 6.11
N PHE A 54 -35.22 9.39 6.11
CA PHE A 54 -34.32 8.87 7.15
C PHE A 54 -33.92 10.00 8.09
N GLU A 55 -34.10 9.83 9.41
CA GLU A 55 -33.67 10.83 10.39
C GLU A 55 -32.15 10.80 10.55
N ASN A 56 -31.53 9.62 10.40
CA ASN A 56 -30.10 9.42 10.52
C ASN A 56 -29.61 8.19 9.72
N ALA A 57 -28.30 8.04 9.59
CA ALA A 57 -27.70 6.97 8.78
C ALA A 57 -27.91 5.54 9.34
N ARG A 58 -28.25 5.39 10.63
CA ARG A 58 -28.60 4.07 11.19
C ARG A 58 -29.99 3.64 10.77
N ASP A 59 -30.92 4.56 10.51
CA ASP A 59 -32.25 4.25 9.99
C ASP A 59 -32.14 3.65 8.58
N VAL A 60 -31.21 4.17 7.76
CA VAL A 60 -30.88 3.58 6.45
C VAL A 60 -30.38 2.15 6.63
N THR A 61 -29.47 1.93 7.58
CA THR A 61 -28.92 0.60 7.85
C THR A 61 -30.01 -0.37 8.32
N GLU A 62 -30.93 0.09 9.17
CA GLU A 62 -32.09 -0.70 9.61
C GLU A 62 -32.99 -1.10 8.44
N ALA A 63 -33.24 -0.19 7.49
CA ALA A 63 -33.97 -0.51 6.25
C ALA A 63 -33.23 -1.55 5.40
N CYS A 64 -31.91 -1.40 5.21
CA CYS A 64 -31.07 -2.35 4.48
C CYS A 64 -31.12 -3.75 5.09
N LEU A 65 -31.06 -3.86 6.42
CA LEU A 65 -31.08 -5.13 7.15
C LEU A 65 -32.43 -5.87 7.02
N GLY A 66 -33.50 -5.20 6.63
CA GLY A 66 -34.78 -5.83 6.29
C GLY A 66 -34.69 -6.82 5.11
N CYS A 67 -33.72 -6.64 4.21
CA CYS A 67 -33.45 -7.54 3.08
C CYS A 67 -32.07 -8.24 3.19
N HIS A 68 -31.06 -7.56 3.75
CA HIS A 68 -29.69 -8.06 3.91
C HIS A 68 -29.46 -8.64 5.31
N THR A 69 -30.26 -9.64 5.70
CA THR A 69 -30.38 -10.09 7.10
C THR A 69 -29.09 -10.58 7.75
N GLU A 70 -28.14 -11.09 6.96
CA GLU A 70 -26.84 -11.57 7.48
C GLU A 70 -25.71 -10.54 7.37
N ALA A 71 -25.88 -9.48 6.58
CA ALA A 71 -24.77 -8.57 6.23
C ALA A 71 -24.22 -7.84 7.46
N GLY A 72 -25.10 -7.38 8.35
CA GLY A 72 -24.70 -6.74 9.60
C GLY A 72 -23.82 -7.66 10.45
N LYS A 73 -24.23 -8.91 10.66
CA LYS A 73 -23.44 -9.91 11.39
C LYS A 73 -22.10 -10.21 10.70
N GLN A 74 -22.13 -10.44 9.38
CA GLN A 74 -20.93 -10.75 8.59
C GLN A 74 -19.87 -9.65 8.73
N ILE A 75 -20.26 -8.38 8.57
CA ILE A 75 -19.34 -7.25 8.73
C ILE A 75 -18.78 -7.21 10.15
N ARG A 76 -19.62 -7.46 11.17
CA ARG A 76 -19.18 -7.46 12.58
C ARG A 76 -18.16 -8.53 12.95
N GLU A 77 -18.01 -9.55 12.11
CA GLU A 77 -17.00 -10.61 12.25
C GLU A 77 -15.70 -10.29 11.48
N THR A 78 -15.62 -9.15 10.77
CA THR A 78 -14.44 -8.76 9.98
C THR A 78 -13.46 -7.90 10.76
N THR A 79 -12.21 -7.86 10.29
CA THR A 79 -11.18 -6.94 10.78
C THR A 79 -11.53 -5.46 10.54
N HIS A 80 -12.34 -5.15 9.52
CA HIS A 80 -12.83 -3.79 9.27
C HIS A 80 -13.73 -3.28 10.41
N TRP A 81 -14.47 -4.19 11.04
CA TRP A 81 -15.31 -3.89 12.19
C TRP A 81 -14.57 -4.01 13.52
N THR A 82 -13.89 -5.13 13.77
CA THR A 82 -13.26 -5.35 15.08
C THR A 82 -12.03 -4.47 15.28
N TRP A 83 -11.37 -4.08 14.19
CA TRP A 83 -10.04 -3.46 14.19
C TRP A 83 -8.99 -4.29 14.93
N THR A 84 -9.21 -5.60 15.06
CA THR A 84 -8.30 -6.58 15.67
C THR A 84 -7.91 -7.66 14.65
N TYR A 85 -6.75 -8.29 14.88
CA TYR A 85 -6.20 -9.36 14.08
C TYR A 85 -5.34 -10.26 14.99
N GLU A 86 -5.79 -11.49 15.20
CA GLU A 86 -4.99 -12.50 15.92
C GLU A 86 -3.96 -13.09 14.95
N HIS A 87 -2.69 -12.77 15.18
CA HIS A 87 -1.62 -13.19 14.29
C HIS A 87 -1.26 -14.67 14.54
N PRO A 88 -1.50 -15.58 13.59
CA PRO A 88 -1.34 -17.01 13.82
C PRO A 88 0.13 -17.43 14.04
N GLU A 89 1.08 -16.77 13.36
CA GLU A 89 2.50 -17.13 13.46
C GLU A 89 3.21 -16.52 14.68
N THR A 90 2.98 -15.24 14.98
CA THR A 90 3.63 -14.55 16.10
C THR A 90 2.87 -14.68 17.42
N GLY A 91 1.58 -15.06 17.37
CA GLY A 91 0.68 -15.09 18.52
C GLY A 91 0.29 -13.70 19.03
N GLN A 92 0.61 -12.63 18.32
CA GLN A 92 0.28 -11.26 18.71
C GLN A 92 -1.18 -10.93 18.39
N THR A 93 -1.88 -10.31 19.33
CA THR A 93 -3.11 -9.59 19.03
C THR A 93 -2.75 -8.23 18.46
N LEU A 94 -2.93 -8.05 17.16
CA LEU A 94 -2.67 -6.83 16.42
C LEU A 94 -3.99 -6.18 16.04
N GLY A 95 -3.93 -5.00 15.44
CA GLY A 95 -5.14 -4.26 15.08
C GLY A 95 -4.96 -2.76 15.16
N LYS A 96 -5.85 -1.98 14.53
CA LYS A 96 -5.84 -0.52 14.67
C LYS A 96 -6.26 -0.08 16.07
N SER A 97 -7.03 -0.89 16.80
CA SER A 97 -7.33 -0.69 18.22
C SER A 97 -6.15 -1.03 19.13
N GLU A 98 -5.27 -1.93 18.69
CA GLU A 98 -4.24 -2.54 19.55
C GLU A 98 -2.85 -1.92 19.39
N VAL A 99 -2.47 -1.49 18.18
CA VAL A 99 -1.08 -1.12 17.88
C VAL A 99 -0.86 0.39 17.86
N ILE A 100 0.31 0.80 18.36
CA ILE A 100 0.86 2.14 18.17
C ILE A 100 1.51 2.22 16.77
N ASN A 101 1.40 3.35 16.08
CA ASN A 101 2.08 3.62 14.82
C ASN A 101 2.94 4.91 14.88
N SER A 102 3.85 5.07 13.92
CA SER A 102 4.69 6.27 13.76
C SER A 102 3.99 7.49 13.13
N PHE A 103 2.65 7.54 13.17
CA PHE A 103 1.85 8.67 12.68
C PHE A 103 1.13 9.34 13.86
N CYS A 104 -0.18 9.10 14.00
CA CYS A 104 -1.01 9.65 15.07
C CYS A 104 -0.87 8.90 16.40
N GLY A 105 0.05 7.94 16.52
CA GLY A 105 0.14 7.07 17.69
C GLY A 105 -0.92 5.97 17.66
N MET A 106 -1.91 6.06 18.54
CA MET A 106 -2.94 5.02 18.73
C MET A 106 -4.36 5.55 18.71
N ALA A 107 -5.32 4.68 18.41
CA ALA A 107 -6.72 5.06 18.26
C ALA A 107 -7.45 5.26 19.60
N ILE A 108 -7.16 4.43 20.61
CA ILE A 108 -7.71 4.59 21.96
C ILE A 108 -7.34 6.00 22.49
N THR A 109 -8.26 6.61 23.23
CA THR A 109 -8.24 8.01 23.68
C THR A 109 -8.53 9.06 22.60
N ASN A 110 -8.43 8.68 21.32
CA ASN A 110 -8.62 9.58 20.16
C ASN A 110 -9.79 9.15 19.25
N GLU A 111 -10.68 8.31 19.77
CA GLU A 111 -11.65 7.52 19.01
C GLU A 111 -12.47 8.36 18.03
N PRO A 112 -13.12 9.48 18.42
CA PRO A 112 -14.03 10.19 17.52
C PRO A 112 -13.35 10.75 16.27
N ARG A 113 -12.03 11.00 16.33
CA ARG A 113 -11.22 11.38 15.16
C ARG A 113 -10.86 10.15 14.34
N CYS A 114 -10.43 9.06 14.98
CA CYS A 114 -9.93 7.87 14.31
C CYS A 114 -11.04 7.03 13.66
N THR A 115 -12.20 6.92 14.29
CA THR A 115 -13.35 6.10 13.86
C THR A 115 -14.21 6.76 12.79
N SER A 116 -13.85 7.99 12.37
CA SER A 116 -14.27 8.52 11.07
C SER A 116 -13.91 7.58 9.91
N CYS A 117 -12.89 6.73 10.07
CA CYS A 117 -12.50 5.67 9.12
C CYS A 117 -12.92 4.24 9.54
N HIS A 118 -13.80 4.10 10.55
CA HIS A 118 -14.36 2.80 10.95
C HIS A 118 -15.62 2.51 10.12
N VAL A 119 -15.88 1.24 9.78
CA VAL A 119 -17.06 0.83 8.99
C VAL A 119 -18.35 0.76 9.82
N GLY A 120 -18.42 1.56 10.88
CA GLY A 120 -19.54 1.64 11.80
C GLY A 120 -19.75 3.05 12.33
N TYR A 121 -20.78 3.17 13.15
CA TYR A 121 -21.26 4.41 13.73
C TYR A 121 -21.13 4.38 15.26
N GLY A 122 -20.51 5.42 15.83
CA GLY A 122 -20.54 5.68 17.27
C GLY A 122 -19.59 4.82 18.11
N TRP A 123 -18.46 4.38 17.55
CA TRP A 123 -17.40 3.82 18.37
C TRP A 123 -16.57 4.95 18.98
N GLU A 124 -16.96 5.34 20.20
CA GLU A 124 -16.41 6.50 20.93
C GLU A 124 -15.51 6.11 22.10
N ASP A 125 -15.49 4.82 22.48
CA ASP A 125 -14.70 4.31 23.60
C ASP A 125 -14.16 2.91 23.25
N MET A 126 -12.86 2.82 23.00
CA MET A 126 -12.19 1.56 22.65
C MET A 126 -11.88 0.66 23.86
N ARG A 127 -12.24 1.07 25.08
CA ARG A 127 -12.26 0.14 26.23
C ARG A 127 -13.42 -0.84 26.15
N GLN A 128 -14.38 -0.59 25.27
CA GLN A 128 -15.50 -1.46 24.95
C GLN A 128 -15.39 -1.92 23.49
N PRO A 129 -15.94 -3.12 23.17
CA PRO A 129 -16.06 -3.52 21.78
C PRO A 129 -16.90 -2.51 20.98
N PRO A 130 -16.77 -2.48 19.64
CA PRO A 130 -17.61 -1.64 18.80
C PRO A 130 -19.11 -1.84 19.08
N PRO A 131 -19.97 -0.82 18.82
CA PRO A 131 -21.38 -0.85 19.17
C PRO A 131 -22.13 -2.12 18.76
N ALA A 132 -22.75 -2.82 19.71
CA ALA A 132 -23.32 -4.15 19.47
C ALA A 132 -24.60 -4.18 18.61
N ALA A 133 -25.21 -3.02 18.33
CA ALA A 133 -26.44 -2.94 17.54
C ALA A 133 -26.16 -3.27 16.06
N ASP A 134 -27.01 -4.08 15.43
CA ASP A 134 -26.82 -4.47 14.02
C ASP A 134 -26.85 -3.26 13.08
N ASN A 135 -27.73 -2.30 13.35
CA ASN A 135 -27.82 -1.05 12.58
C ASN A 135 -26.73 -0.01 12.94
N ALA A 136 -25.68 -0.40 13.67
CA ALA A 136 -24.49 0.43 13.86
C ALA A 136 -23.42 0.18 12.78
N VAL A 137 -23.61 -0.80 11.89
CA VAL A 137 -22.80 -0.99 10.69
C VAL A 137 -23.05 0.15 9.71
N ASP A 138 -22.00 0.69 9.10
CA ASP A 138 -22.10 1.68 8.04
C ASP A 138 -22.10 0.96 6.68
N CYS A 139 -23.28 0.69 6.13
CA CYS A 139 -23.39 0.10 4.81
C CYS A 139 -22.99 1.08 3.69
N LEU A 140 -23.17 2.39 3.91
CA LEU A 140 -23.06 3.41 2.86
C LEU A 140 -21.61 3.73 2.52
N VAL A 141 -20.70 3.70 3.50
CA VAL A 141 -19.27 4.00 3.27
C VAL A 141 -18.64 3.11 2.19
N CYS A 142 -19.10 1.87 2.07
CA CYS A 142 -18.62 0.93 1.06
C CYS A 142 -19.48 0.89 -0.20
N HIS A 143 -20.77 1.22 -0.12
CA HIS A 143 -21.74 0.93 -1.19
C HIS A 143 -22.35 2.17 -1.85
N ASP A 144 -22.07 3.39 -1.38
CA ASP A 144 -22.47 4.61 -2.08
C ASP A 144 -21.89 4.66 -3.50
N THR A 145 -22.72 4.95 -4.50
CA THR A 145 -22.26 5.19 -5.88
C THR A 145 -22.56 6.59 -6.39
N THR A 146 -23.18 7.45 -5.57
CA THR A 146 -23.44 8.85 -5.92
C THR A 146 -22.19 9.71 -5.72
N GLY A 147 -21.34 9.32 -4.75
CA GLY A 147 -20.16 10.08 -4.35
C GLY A 147 -20.48 11.18 -3.32
N ASP A 148 -21.70 11.22 -2.81
CA ASP A 148 -22.16 12.24 -1.86
C ASP A 148 -22.07 11.78 -0.40
N TYR A 149 -21.84 10.48 -0.15
CA TYR A 149 -21.72 9.97 1.21
C TYR A 149 -20.36 10.30 1.83
N TRP A 150 -20.38 10.95 2.99
CA TRP A 150 -19.17 11.30 3.73
C TRP A 150 -19.39 11.25 5.25
N LYS A 151 -18.48 10.58 5.96
CA LYS A 151 -18.46 10.52 7.44
C LYS A 151 -17.77 11.77 7.99
N PHE A 152 -18.43 12.51 8.89
CA PHE A 152 -17.84 13.74 9.38
C PHE A 152 -16.58 13.45 10.22
N PRO A 153 -15.47 14.20 10.06
CA PRO A 153 -14.17 13.72 10.49
C PRO A 153 -13.93 13.71 12.02
N THR A 154 -14.90 14.15 12.81
CA THR A 154 -14.84 14.23 14.28
C THR A 154 -16.10 13.70 14.98
N LEU A 155 -17.02 13.06 14.25
CA LEU A 155 -18.29 12.54 14.79
C LEU A 155 -18.28 11.01 14.95
N ALA A 156 -17.15 10.41 15.29
CA ALA A 156 -17.06 8.98 15.61
C ALA A 156 -17.71 8.04 14.58
N GLY A 157 -17.54 8.38 13.31
CA GLY A 157 -18.06 7.62 12.18
C GLY A 157 -19.44 8.07 11.67
N TYR A 158 -20.14 8.97 12.34
CA TYR A 158 -21.40 9.51 11.79
C TYR A 158 -21.15 10.52 10.66
N PRO A 159 -22.00 10.58 9.62
CA PRO A 159 -22.11 11.76 8.78
C PRO A 159 -22.62 12.95 9.61
N THR A 160 -22.56 14.16 9.06
CA THR A 160 -23.15 15.32 9.75
C THR A 160 -24.67 15.31 9.63
N ASP A 161 -25.36 15.61 10.72
CA ASP A 161 -26.82 15.72 10.85
C ASP A 161 -27.34 17.13 10.57
N LYS A 162 -26.44 18.12 10.57
CA LYS A 162 -26.72 19.52 10.29
C LYS A 162 -25.56 20.16 9.53
N PRO A 163 -25.72 21.35 8.94
CA PRO A 163 -24.62 22.06 8.34
C PRO A 163 -23.51 22.32 9.39
N ARG A 164 -22.28 21.94 9.07
CA ARG A 164 -21.09 22.15 9.94
C ARG A 164 -19.94 22.69 9.14
N GLU A 165 -19.23 23.66 9.72
CA GLU A 165 -18.02 24.20 9.11
C GLU A 165 -16.86 23.18 9.19
N TRP A 166 -16.19 22.92 8.07
CA TRP A 166 -14.99 22.09 8.04
C TRP A 166 -14.07 22.43 6.86
N PRO A 167 -12.75 22.60 7.07
CA PRO A 167 -12.07 22.69 8.37
C PRO A 167 -12.54 23.87 9.22
N LYS A 168 -12.36 23.80 10.54
CA LYS A 168 -12.77 24.89 11.43
C LYS A 168 -12.08 26.20 11.03
N GLY A 169 -12.84 27.26 10.78
CA GLY A 169 -12.33 28.57 10.37
C GLY A 169 -12.14 28.75 8.86
N SER A 170 -12.46 27.76 8.02
CA SER A 170 -12.39 27.90 6.56
C SER A 170 -13.55 28.69 5.97
N GLY A 171 -14.70 28.75 6.65
CA GLY A 171 -15.97 29.25 6.13
C GLY A 171 -16.72 28.24 5.25
N ASP A 172 -16.15 27.06 4.98
CA ASP A 172 -16.77 26.03 4.15
C ASP A 172 -17.74 25.17 4.96
N MET A 173 -18.99 25.09 4.52
CA MET A 173 -20.06 24.38 5.22
C MET A 173 -20.34 23.02 4.58
N VAL A 174 -20.01 21.95 5.29
CA VAL A 174 -20.40 20.58 4.96
C VAL A 174 -21.87 20.39 5.32
N GLN A 175 -22.69 20.04 4.33
CA GLN A 175 -24.11 19.76 4.50
C GLN A 175 -24.33 18.30 4.92
N PRO A 176 -25.46 17.98 5.56
CA PRO A 176 -25.89 16.59 5.73
C PRO A 176 -26.02 15.91 4.37
N PRO A 177 -25.59 14.64 4.25
CA PRO A 177 -25.77 13.89 3.00
C PRO A 177 -27.26 13.62 2.75
N ASP A 178 -27.63 13.55 1.47
CA ASP A 178 -28.96 13.12 1.05
C ASP A 178 -29.07 11.59 1.19
N LEU A 179 -29.43 11.14 2.39
CA LEU A 179 -29.49 9.72 2.74
C LEU A 179 -30.50 8.94 1.90
N GLU A 180 -31.59 9.58 1.45
CA GLU A 180 -32.59 8.96 0.58
C GLU A 180 -31.98 8.68 -0.79
N ASN A 181 -31.39 9.70 -1.41
CA ASN A 181 -30.74 9.57 -2.71
C ASN A 181 -29.60 8.54 -2.65
N ILE A 182 -28.76 8.58 -1.62
CA ILE A 182 -27.65 7.64 -1.47
C ILE A 182 -28.17 6.21 -1.31
N ALA A 183 -29.14 5.98 -0.42
CA ALA A 183 -29.70 4.65 -0.18
C ALA A 183 -30.32 4.02 -1.44
N GLN A 184 -30.98 4.82 -2.28
CA GLN A 184 -31.59 4.37 -3.53
C GLN A 184 -30.57 4.06 -4.64
N HIS A 185 -29.34 4.56 -4.52
CA HIS A 185 -28.29 4.41 -5.51
C HIS A 185 -27.08 3.63 -4.96
N VAL A 186 -27.27 2.79 -3.93
CA VAL A 186 -26.22 1.88 -3.48
C VAL A 186 -25.90 0.82 -4.53
N GLY A 187 -24.63 0.41 -4.59
CA GLY A 187 -24.13 -0.54 -5.59
C GLY A 187 -22.82 -1.22 -5.19
N ALA A 188 -22.13 -1.79 -6.17
CA ALA A 188 -20.82 -2.40 -5.95
C ALA A 188 -19.78 -1.33 -5.62
N SER A 189 -18.88 -1.61 -4.66
CA SER A 189 -17.85 -0.67 -4.23
C SER A 189 -16.89 -0.28 -5.36
N GLY A 190 -16.65 1.02 -5.50
CA GLY A 190 -15.60 1.58 -6.34
C GLY A 190 -14.33 1.94 -5.55
N ARG A 191 -13.33 2.48 -6.26
CA ARG A 191 -12.07 2.91 -5.65
C ARG A 191 -12.25 4.06 -4.65
N ALA A 192 -13.17 4.99 -4.93
CA ALA A 192 -13.48 6.10 -4.03
C ALA A 192 -14.06 5.63 -2.68
N ASN A 193 -14.87 4.57 -2.66
CA ASN A 193 -15.43 4.02 -1.41
C ASN A 193 -14.33 3.52 -0.48
N CYS A 194 -13.44 2.66 -0.98
CA CYS A 194 -12.29 2.18 -0.23
C CYS A 194 -11.33 3.34 0.12
N GLY A 195 -11.14 4.24 -0.84
CA GLY A 195 -10.29 5.42 -0.76
C GLY A 195 -10.68 6.40 0.34
N SER A 196 -11.98 6.53 0.66
CA SER A 196 -12.49 7.40 1.74
C SER A 196 -11.77 7.20 3.08
N CYS A 197 -11.24 5.99 3.31
CA CYS A 197 -10.41 5.65 4.47
C CYS A 197 -8.95 5.35 4.09
N HIS A 198 -8.71 4.63 2.99
CA HIS A 198 -7.38 4.09 2.67
C HIS A 198 -6.43 5.12 2.05
N PHE A 199 -6.95 6.16 1.37
CA PHE A 199 -6.16 7.26 0.81
C PHE A 199 -5.79 8.30 1.88
N TYR A 200 -6.65 8.51 2.87
CA TYR A 200 -6.51 9.56 3.88
C TYR A 200 -5.96 9.08 5.24
N GLY A 201 -5.41 7.87 5.27
CA GLY A 201 -4.80 7.30 6.47
C GLY A 201 -3.64 8.17 6.98
N GLY A 202 -3.51 8.33 8.30
CA GLY A 202 -2.46 9.18 8.88
C GLY A 202 -2.82 10.67 8.96
N GLY A 203 -4.04 11.03 8.55
CA GLY A 203 -4.65 12.32 8.84
C GLY A 203 -4.78 13.27 7.65
N ASP A 204 -4.31 12.87 6.45
CA ASP A 204 -4.47 13.58 5.18
C ASP A 204 -4.22 12.62 3.99
N ASP A 205 -4.47 13.08 2.76
CA ASP A 205 -4.30 12.30 1.52
C ASP A 205 -2.85 11.84 1.32
N GLY A 206 -2.65 10.58 0.92
CA GLY A 206 -1.35 9.99 0.58
C GLY A 206 -0.34 9.88 1.74
N VAL A 207 -0.68 10.35 2.95
CA VAL A 207 0.28 10.49 4.06
C VAL A 207 0.88 9.16 4.50
N LYS A 208 0.06 8.10 4.56
CA LYS A 208 0.42 6.88 5.30
C LYS A 208 1.02 5.76 4.45
N HIS A 209 0.31 5.25 3.45
CA HIS A 209 0.80 4.14 2.63
C HIS A 209 1.82 4.64 1.59
N GLY A 210 1.55 5.80 0.98
CA GLY A 210 2.39 6.39 -0.06
C GLY A 210 2.16 5.80 -1.46
N ASP A 211 1.64 4.57 -1.58
CA ASP A 211 1.16 3.97 -2.83
C ASP A 211 -0.37 3.95 -2.94
N LEU A 212 -1.07 4.58 -1.99
CA LEU A 212 -2.53 4.74 -1.99
C LEU A 212 -2.88 6.20 -1.66
N ASP A 213 -3.42 6.92 -2.64
CA ASP A 213 -3.87 8.32 -2.55
C ASP A 213 -5.03 8.59 -3.52
N SER A 214 -5.65 9.77 -3.42
CA SER A 214 -6.84 10.15 -4.20
C SER A 214 -6.68 10.11 -5.72
N SER A 215 -5.46 10.21 -6.25
CA SER A 215 -5.20 10.06 -7.69
C SER A 215 -5.55 8.67 -8.23
N LEU A 216 -5.71 7.67 -7.36
CA LEU A 216 -6.14 6.32 -7.73
C LEU A 216 -7.65 6.17 -7.91
N VAL A 217 -8.46 7.22 -7.70
CA VAL A 217 -9.88 7.18 -8.07
C VAL A 217 -10.04 7.01 -9.58
N ASP A 218 -9.28 7.79 -10.35
CA ASP A 218 -9.27 7.79 -11.81
C ASP A 218 -7.82 7.91 -12.34
N PRO A 219 -6.99 6.87 -12.18
CA PRO A 219 -5.58 6.98 -12.45
C PRO A 219 -5.29 6.85 -13.95
N PRO A 220 -4.33 7.62 -14.49
CA PRO A 220 -3.79 7.33 -15.81
C PRO A 220 -3.04 5.99 -15.79
N ARG A 221 -2.96 5.31 -16.94
CA ARG A 221 -2.26 4.03 -17.08
C ARG A 221 -0.79 4.07 -16.64
N THR A 222 -0.15 5.24 -16.67
CA THR A 222 1.23 5.45 -16.19
C THR A 222 1.37 5.39 -14.67
N LEU A 223 0.29 5.65 -13.92
CA LEU A 223 0.26 5.56 -12.48
C LEU A 223 -0.01 4.13 -12.04
N ASP A 224 -1.12 3.54 -12.49
CA ASP A 224 -1.46 2.14 -12.21
C ASP A 224 -2.15 1.47 -13.42
N VAL A 225 -1.57 0.40 -13.94
CA VAL A 225 -2.09 -0.32 -15.11
C VAL A 225 -3.34 -1.15 -14.82
N HIS A 226 -3.56 -1.55 -13.57
CA HIS A 226 -4.70 -2.37 -13.17
C HIS A 226 -5.93 -1.50 -12.90
N MET A 227 -5.73 -0.38 -12.20
CA MET A 227 -6.81 0.53 -11.80
C MET A 227 -7.18 1.58 -12.84
N SER A 228 -6.35 1.80 -13.86
CA SER A 228 -6.65 2.80 -14.89
C SER A 228 -7.88 2.43 -15.74
N PRO A 229 -8.79 3.37 -16.03
CA PRO A 229 -9.91 3.14 -16.95
C PRO A 229 -9.46 2.90 -18.40
N ASP A 230 -8.28 3.37 -18.78
CA ASP A 230 -7.66 3.06 -20.08
C ASP A 230 -7.04 1.63 -20.11
N GLY A 231 -7.15 0.89 -19.01
CA GLY A 231 -6.66 -0.47 -18.81
C GLY A 231 -7.78 -1.43 -18.40
N LEU A 232 -7.62 -2.09 -17.25
CA LEU A 232 -8.59 -3.07 -16.72
C LEU A 232 -9.70 -2.43 -15.88
N ASP A 233 -9.54 -1.16 -15.48
CA ASP A 233 -10.46 -0.40 -14.61
C ASP A 233 -10.83 -1.13 -13.32
N PHE A 234 -9.88 -1.85 -12.72
CA PHE A 234 -10.14 -2.60 -11.49
C PHE A 234 -10.55 -1.68 -10.35
N ALA A 235 -11.63 -2.02 -9.64
CA ALA A 235 -11.83 -1.58 -8.28
C ALA A 235 -10.98 -2.43 -7.33
N CYS A 236 -10.85 -1.96 -6.09
CA CYS A 236 -10.07 -2.65 -5.07
C CYS A 236 -10.54 -4.10 -4.89
N ALA A 237 -11.86 -4.33 -4.91
CA ALA A 237 -12.48 -5.64 -4.70
C ALA A 237 -12.23 -6.66 -5.83
N ASP A 238 -11.75 -6.23 -7.01
CA ASP A 238 -11.40 -7.15 -8.10
C ASP A 238 -10.14 -7.97 -7.76
N CYS A 239 -9.23 -7.39 -6.96
CA CYS A 239 -8.03 -8.04 -6.42
C CYS A 239 -8.24 -8.48 -4.96
N HIS A 240 -8.77 -7.58 -4.12
CA HIS A 240 -9.18 -7.84 -2.75
C HIS A 240 -10.55 -8.50 -2.71
N THR A 241 -10.62 -9.73 -3.23
CA THR A 241 -11.84 -10.53 -3.27
C THR A 241 -12.49 -10.64 -1.90
N SER A 242 -13.82 -10.66 -1.87
CA SER A 242 -14.56 -10.76 -0.62
C SER A 242 -15.50 -11.95 -0.58
N TRP A 243 -15.62 -12.56 0.59
CA TRP A 243 -16.60 -13.62 0.87
C TRP A 243 -17.22 -13.41 2.23
N GLY A 244 -18.54 -13.29 2.30
CA GLY A 244 -19.24 -12.95 3.54
C GLY A 244 -18.71 -11.65 4.17
N HIS A 245 -18.47 -10.62 3.35
CA HIS A 245 -17.86 -9.34 3.72
C HIS A 245 -16.41 -9.41 4.26
N GLN A 246 -15.81 -10.58 4.38
CA GLN A 246 -14.38 -10.71 4.67
C GLN A 246 -13.59 -10.36 3.42
N VAL A 247 -12.81 -9.29 3.48
CA VAL A 247 -11.97 -8.79 2.38
C VAL A 247 -10.59 -9.43 2.47
N ALA A 248 -10.12 -10.01 1.36
CA ALA A 248 -8.82 -10.66 1.30
C ALA A 248 -7.64 -9.68 1.36
N GLY A 249 -6.51 -10.18 1.85
CA GLY A 249 -5.28 -9.41 2.02
C GLY A 249 -5.16 -8.81 3.43
N SER A 250 -3.92 -8.73 3.92
CA SER A 250 -3.62 -8.14 5.22
C SER A 250 -2.23 -7.51 5.21
N ARG A 251 -2.10 -6.39 5.92
CA ARG A 251 -0.81 -5.74 6.17
C ARG A 251 -0.04 -6.35 7.36
N TYR A 252 -0.71 -7.17 8.16
CA TYR A 252 -0.12 -7.85 9.32
C TYR A 252 0.47 -9.21 8.93
N GLN A 253 -0.19 -9.89 7.99
CA GLN A 253 0.29 -11.10 7.33
C GLN A 253 0.05 -10.95 5.82
N ALA A 254 1.11 -10.67 5.09
CA ALA A 254 1.07 -10.63 3.63
C ALA A 254 1.38 -12.01 3.04
N ASN A 255 0.89 -12.27 1.84
CA ASN A 255 1.36 -13.40 1.04
C ASN A 255 2.65 -13.00 0.32
N ALA A 256 3.80 -13.16 0.98
CA ALA A 256 5.08 -12.71 0.43
C ALA A 256 5.56 -13.53 -0.78
N ALA A 257 5.15 -14.80 -0.85
CA ALA A 257 5.47 -15.71 -1.94
C ALA A 257 4.27 -16.60 -2.25
N ASP A 258 3.44 -16.16 -3.19
CA ASP A 258 2.36 -17.00 -3.69
C ASP A 258 2.93 -18.08 -4.61
N THR A 259 2.72 -19.33 -4.24
CA THR A 259 3.18 -20.53 -5.00
C THR A 259 2.01 -21.38 -5.49
N LEU A 260 0.77 -20.92 -5.26
CA LEU A 260 -0.44 -21.63 -5.69
C LEU A 260 -0.73 -21.43 -7.18
N GLY A 261 -0.15 -20.38 -7.78
CA GLY A 261 -0.27 -20.08 -9.21
C GLY A 261 -1.54 -19.30 -9.54
N ILE A 262 -1.97 -19.37 -10.80
CA ILE A 262 -3.13 -18.60 -11.29
C ILE A 262 -4.41 -19.12 -10.65
N ASP A 263 -5.17 -18.22 -10.03
CA ASP A 263 -6.46 -18.50 -9.43
C ASP A 263 -7.46 -18.96 -10.50
N VAL A 264 -8.09 -20.11 -10.25
CA VAL A 264 -9.11 -20.70 -11.10
C VAL A 264 -10.32 -21.10 -10.24
N PRO A 265 -11.56 -21.06 -10.77
CA PRO A 265 -12.74 -21.45 -9.99
C PRO A 265 -12.56 -22.81 -9.29
N GLY A 266 -12.62 -22.82 -7.95
CA GLY A 266 -12.34 -23.99 -7.11
C GLY A 266 -10.97 -23.98 -6.39
N HIS A 267 -10.20 -22.90 -6.50
CA HIS A 267 -8.98 -22.66 -5.72
C HIS A 267 -9.27 -22.56 -4.21
N THR A 268 -8.24 -22.81 -3.40
CA THR A 268 -8.41 -23.13 -1.97
C THR A 268 -8.34 -21.95 -1.01
N ASP A 269 -7.73 -20.84 -1.40
CA ASP A 269 -7.49 -19.68 -0.53
C ASP A 269 -8.44 -18.50 -0.79
N PHE A 270 -9.28 -18.58 -1.84
CA PHE A 270 -10.31 -17.59 -2.21
C PHE A 270 -9.81 -16.14 -2.31
N SER A 271 -8.50 -15.96 -2.52
CA SER A 271 -7.82 -14.67 -2.56
C SER A 271 -7.20 -14.45 -3.94
N ARG A 272 -7.36 -13.24 -4.47
CA ARG A 272 -6.62 -12.77 -5.65
C ARG A 272 -5.61 -11.67 -5.32
N ALA A 273 -5.35 -11.46 -4.03
CA ALA A 273 -4.47 -10.40 -3.53
C ALA A 273 -2.97 -10.72 -3.70
N SER A 274 -2.59 -11.27 -4.85
CA SER A 274 -1.21 -11.57 -5.25
C SER A 274 -1.05 -11.38 -6.77
N CYS A 275 0.17 -11.10 -7.23
CA CYS A 275 0.43 -10.99 -8.67
C CYS A 275 0.26 -12.35 -9.37
N GLN A 276 0.73 -13.41 -8.73
CA GLN A 276 0.74 -14.78 -9.25
C GLN A 276 -0.68 -15.32 -9.48
N SER A 277 -1.66 -14.90 -8.69
CA SER A 277 -3.07 -15.28 -8.87
C SER A 277 -3.61 -14.95 -10.26
N CYS A 278 -3.01 -13.99 -10.97
CA CYS A 278 -3.41 -13.60 -12.33
C CYS A 278 -2.32 -13.85 -13.37
N HIS A 279 -1.04 -13.75 -12.99
CA HIS A 279 0.11 -13.78 -13.90
C HIS A 279 0.94 -15.07 -13.84
N GLY A 280 0.77 -15.88 -12.79
CA GLY A 280 1.61 -17.03 -12.48
C GLY A 280 3.07 -16.66 -12.15
N ASP A 281 3.92 -17.68 -11.99
CA ASP A 281 5.33 -17.50 -11.58
C ASP A 281 6.30 -17.26 -12.75
N SER A 282 5.83 -17.35 -13.99
CA SER A 282 6.69 -17.21 -15.17
C SER A 282 6.06 -16.33 -16.26
N PRO A 283 5.70 -15.07 -15.95
CA PRO A 283 5.00 -14.20 -16.88
C PRO A 283 5.90 -13.66 -18.01
N HIS A 284 7.22 -13.79 -17.89
CA HIS A 284 8.16 -13.19 -18.84
C HIS A 284 8.53 -14.15 -19.98
N PRO A 285 8.68 -13.63 -21.22
CA PRO A 285 9.25 -14.41 -22.32
C PRO A 285 10.71 -14.83 -22.10
N GLN A 286 11.45 -14.07 -21.29
CA GLN A 286 12.85 -14.33 -20.98
C GLN A 286 12.94 -15.15 -19.70
N GLN A 287 13.40 -16.40 -19.82
CA GLN A 287 13.53 -17.31 -18.67
C GLN A 287 14.31 -16.70 -17.50
N LYS A 288 15.37 -15.94 -17.79
CA LYS A 288 16.19 -15.35 -16.73
C LYS A 288 15.40 -14.38 -15.83
N LEU A 289 14.39 -13.68 -16.36
CA LEU A 289 13.52 -12.83 -15.54
C LEU A 289 12.58 -13.67 -14.67
N ASN A 290 12.08 -14.80 -15.18
CA ASN A 290 11.28 -15.74 -14.38
C ASN A 290 12.11 -16.34 -13.23
N ASP A 291 13.39 -16.65 -13.46
CA ASP A 291 14.29 -17.14 -12.40
C ASP A 291 14.47 -16.12 -11.25
N HIS A 292 14.19 -14.82 -11.46
CA HIS A 292 14.28 -13.84 -10.37
C HIS A 292 13.11 -13.94 -9.40
N VAL A 293 11.96 -14.50 -9.81
CA VAL A 293 10.78 -14.64 -8.94
C VAL A 293 11.03 -15.58 -7.77
N ASP A 294 12.07 -16.41 -7.82
CA ASP A 294 12.55 -17.23 -6.69
C ASP A 294 13.12 -16.38 -5.54
N THR A 295 13.48 -15.13 -5.79
CA THR A 295 14.19 -14.26 -4.84
C THR A 295 13.54 -12.89 -4.71
N LEU A 296 13.00 -12.32 -5.79
CA LEU A 296 12.39 -11.00 -5.84
C LEU A 296 10.86 -11.13 -5.90
N ALA A 297 10.18 -10.32 -5.10
CA ALA A 297 8.75 -10.10 -5.28
C ALA A 297 8.50 -9.37 -6.62
N CYS A 298 7.34 -9.60 -7.23
CA CYS A 298 6.95 -8.89 -8.45
C CYS A 298 6.98 -7.37 -8.25
N GLN A 299 6.49 -6.91 -7.10
CA GLN A 299 6.44 -5.52 -6.66
C GLN A 299 7.82 -4.86 -6.66
N THR A 300 8.89 -5.59 -6.30
CA THR A 300 10.26 -5.06 -6.28
C THR A 300 10.69 -4.52 -7.64
N CYS A 301 10.33 -5.23 -8.72
CA CYS A 301 10.66 -4.81 -10.08
C CYS A 301 9.59 -3.89 -10.67
N HIS A 302 8.33 -4.09 -10.29
CA HIS A 302 7.16 -3.47 -10.93
C HIS A 302 6.57 -2.29 -10.15
N VAL A 303 7.13 -1.89 -9.01
CA VAL A 303 6.81 -0.63 -8.35
C VAL A 303 8.13 0.11 -8.06
N PRO A 304 8.74 0.74 -9.07
CA PRO A 304 10.08 1.32 -8.94
C PRO A 304 10.12 2.51 -7.96
N GLU A 305 9.01 3.23 -7.85
CA GLU A 305 8.79 4.43 -7.05
C GLU A 305 7.32 4.50 -6.61
N PHE A 306 7.06 5.05 -5.42
CA PHE A 306 5.72 5.34 -4.88
C PHE A 306 5.49 6.84 -4.70
N ALA A 307 4.30 7.27 -4.29
CA ALA A 307 3.86 8.67 -4.26
C ALA A 307 4.04 9.34 -5.63
N ARG A 308 3.59 8.65 -6.68
CA ARG A 308 3.72 9.06 -8.08
C ARG A 308 2.48 9.76 -8.64
N GLY A 309 1.41 9.85 -7.83
CA GLY A 309 0.13 10.47 -8.20
C GLY A 309 0.12 11.99 -8.21
N GLY A 310 1.24 12.64 -7.87
CA GLY A 310 1.28 14.07 -7.56
C GLY A 310 0.80 14.41 -6.15
N VAL A 311 0.63 13.39 -5.29
CA VAL A 311 0.34 13.54 -3.86
C VAL A 311 1.58 13.09 -3.08
N ALA A 312 2.14 14.02 -2.30
CA ALA A 312 3.31 13.74 -1.49
C ALA A 312 2.96 12.90 -0.26
N THR A 313 3.81 11.93 0.06
CA THR A 313 3.69 11.12 1.27
C THR A 313 4.60 11.65 2.35
N LYS A 314 4.14 11.58 3.60
CA LYS A 314 5.00 11.87 4.76
C LYS A 314 6.03 10.74 4.92
N MET A 315 7.30 11.11 5.04
CA MET A 315 8.44 10.22 5.24
C MET A 315 9.08 10.40 6.62
N TRP A 316 8.84 11.56 7.26
CA TRP A 316 9.35 11.89 8.58
C TRP A 316 8.28 12.61 9.41
N TRP A 317 8.12 12.26 10.68
CA TRP A 317 7.29 12.98 11.65
C TRP A 317 7.97 13.06 13.02
N ASP A 318 8.39 14.26 13.42
CA ASP A 318 8.99 14.52 14.73
C ASP A 318 7.99 15.17 15.69
N TRP A 319 7.43 14.37 16.59
CA TRP A 319 6.53 14.87 17.64
C TRP A 319 7.24 15.68 18.73
N SER A 320 8.57 15.56 18.87
CA SER A 320 9.33 16.22 19.96
C SER A 320 9.27 17.75 19.89
N THR A 321 8.97 18.29 18.71
CA THR A 321 8.88 19.73 18.46
C THR A 321 7.44 20.25 18.52
N ALA A 322 6.44 19.39 18.72
CA ALA A 322 5.06 19.78 18.89
C ALA A 322 4.88 20.68 20.13
N GLY A 323 4.00 21.67 20.03
CA GLY A 323 3.65 22.61 21.09
C GLY A 323 4.37 23.96 21.04
N ARG A 324 5.15 24.25 19.99
CA ARG A 324 5.69 25.61 19.75
C ARG A 324 4.54 26.52 19.38
N LEU A 325 4.44 27.66 20.04
CA LEU A 325 3.46 28.71 19.74
C LEU A 325 4.19 29.99 19.36
N ASP A 326 3.49 30.91 18.72
CA ASP A 326 4.05 32.22 18.39
C ASP A 326 4.16 33.13 19.62
N GLU A 327 4.62 34.37 19.43
CA GLU A 327 4.77 35.35 20.51
C GLU A 327 3.45 35.72 21.20
N ASN A 328 2.30 35.47 20.56
CA ASN A 328 0.96 35.74 21.07
C ASN A 328 0.32 34.51 21.73
N GLY A 329 0.98 33.35 21.67
CA GLY A 329 0.44 32.08 22.14
C GLY A 329 -0.53 31.42 21.15
N GLU A 330 -0.50 31.80 19.88
CA GLU A 330 -1.29 31.19 18.81
C GLU A 330 -0.52 30.04 18.14
N PRO A 331 -1.23 29.00 17.64
CA PRO A 331 -0.60 27.89 16.93
C PRO A 331 0.00 28.36 15.59
N ILE A 332 1.14 27.78 15.26
CA ILE A 332 1.95 28.04 14.08
C ILE A 332 1.74 26.91 13.07
N THR A 333 1.66 27.28 11.80
CA THR A 333 1.83 26.38 10.67
C THR A 333 2.96 26.89 9.79
N GLU A 334 3.90 26.02 9.45
CA GLU A 334 4.98 26.32 8.50
C GLU A 334 4.86 25.36 7.31
N TYR A 335 5.34 25.79 6.15
CA TYR A 335 5.32 25.03 4.91
C TYR A 335 6.74 24.89 4.36
N ASP A 336 7.00 23.79 3.65
CA ASP A 336 8.22 23.62 2.88
C ASP A 336 8.18 24.38 1.54
N GLU A 337 9.25 24.27 0.76
CA GLU A 337 9.36 24.94 -0.54
C GLU A 337 8.36 24.44 -1.60
N HIS A 338 7.73 23.28 -1.37
CA HIS A 338 6.72 22.68 -2.23
C HIS A 338 5.28 22.99 -1.76
N GLY A 339 5.13 23.72 -0.65
CA GLY A 339 3.84 24.08 -0.09
C GLY A 339 3.20 22.99 0.77
N HIS A 340 3.95 21.94 1.13
CA HIS A 340 3.47 20.93 2.09
C HIS A 340 3.72 21.42 3.52
N PRO A 341 2.83 21.15 4.49
CA PRO A 341 3.08 21.50 5.88
C PRO A 341 4.43 20.93 6.35
N SER A 342 5.36 21.76 6.80
CA SER A 342 6.65 21.34 7.35
C SER A 342 6.66 21.35 8.88
N TYR A 343 5.77 22.13 9.48
CA TYR A 343 5.54 22.17 10.93
C TYR A 343 4.08 22.48 11.25
N LEU A 344 3.54 21.85 12.30
CA LEU A 344 2.28 22.22 12.93
C LEU A 344 2.46 22.23 14.45
N SER A 345 1.99 23.26 15.16
CA SER A 345 2.03 23.27 16.64
C SER A 345 1.38 22.04 17.26
N GLU A 346 0.32 21.52 16.63
CA GLU A 346 -0.41 20.35 17.09
C GLU A 346 0.38 19.05 16.94
N LYS A 347 1.37 18.99 16.03
CA LYS A 347 1.92 17.72 15.54
C LYS A 347 3.44 17.67 15.42
N GLY A 348 4.14 18.80 15.43
CA GLY A 348 5.60 18.88 15.26
C GLY A 348 6.04 18.99 13.81
N ASP A 349 7.28 18.60 13.52
CA ASP A 349 7.91 18.74 12.20
C ASP A 349 7.64 17.55 11.28
N PHE A 350 7.55 17.83 9.98
CA PHE A 350 7.34 16.85 8.92
C PHE A 350 8.38 16.94 7.82
N ARG A 351 8.60 15.82 7.13
CA ARG A 351 9.18 15.82 5.78
C ARG A 351 8.34 14.96 4.85
N HIS A 352 8.16 15.45 3.64
CA HIS A 352 7.39 14.79 2.60
C HIS A 352 8.31 14.30 1.47
N GLY A 353 7.82 13.34 0.70
CA GLY A 353 8.48 12.83 -0.49
C GLY A 353 7.48 12.55 -1.61
N GLU A 354 7.92 12.70 -2.84
CA GLU A 354 7.20 12.34 -4.07
C GLU A 354 8.13 11.51 -4.95
N ASN A 355 7.58 10.58 -5.72
CA ASN A 355 8.34 9.66 -6.56
C ASN A 355 9.46 8.95 -5.76
N VAL A 356 9.10 8.47 -4.58
CA VAL A 356 10.04 7.96 -3.60
C VAL A 356 10.44 6.54 -3.98
N VAL A 357 11.75 6.29 -3.98
CA VAL A 357 12.32 4.96 -4.17
C VAL A 357 12.08 4.13 -2.91
N PRO A 358 11.48 2.92 -3.01
CA PRO A 358 11.32 2.03 -1.86
C PRO A 358 12.64 1.60 -1.24
N THR A 359 12.62 1.34 0.06
CA THR A 359 13.62 0.51 0.72
C THR A 359 13.31 -0.96 0.45
N TYR A 360 14.33 -1.79 0.29
CA TYR A 360 14.15 -3.23 0.03
C TYR A 360 14.57 -4.05 1.24
N ALA A 361 13.82 -5.10 1.55
CA ALA A 361 14.11 -6.04 2.64
C ALA A 361 13.67 -7.46 2.27
N TRP A 362 14.33 -8.47 2.84
CA TRP A 362 13.81 -9.83 2.83
C TRP A 362 12.53 -9.89 3.65
N PHE A 363 11.51 -10.54 3.12
CA PHE A 363 10.20 -10.60 3.71
C PHE A 363 9.54 -11.96 3.49
N ASP A 364 9.11 -12.62 4.57
CA ASP A 364 8.40 -13.91 4.56
C ASP A 364 6.88 -13.76 4.63
N GLY A 365 6.38 -12.53 4.80
CA GLY A 365 4.96 -12.21 4.91
C GLY A 365 4.58 -11.75 6.31
N THR A 366 5.40 -12.03 7.31
CA THR A 366 5.11 -11.77 8.72
C THR A 366 5.63 -10.41 9.15
N VAL A 367 4.72 -9.60 9.71
CA VAL A 367 5.07 -8.28 10.25
C VAL A 367 4.88 -8.29 11.76
N LYS A 368 5.99 -8.31 12.49
CA LYS A 368 6.00 -8.28 13.95
C LYS A 368 5.94 -6.84 14.46
N TYR A 369 5.07 -6.57 15.42
CA TYR A 369 4.95 -5.24 16.03
C TYR A 369 5.62 -5.18 17.39
N THR A 370 6.18 -4.02 17.73
CA THR A 370 6.50 -3.70 19.12
C THR A 370 5.21 -3.28 19.82
N LEU A 371 4.78 -4.09 20.79
CA LEU A 371 3.55 -3.86 21.55
C LEU A 371 3.76 -2.82 22.65
N VAL A 372 2.67 -2.31 23.21
CA VAL A 372 2.72 -1.18 24.16
C VAL A 372 3.43 -1.49 25.49
N ASP A 373 3.47 -2.76 25.87
CA ASP A 373 4.16 -3.26 27.06
C ASP A 373 5.56 -3.80 26.77
N GLU A 374 5.99 -3.79 25.50
CA GLU A 374 7.31 -4.25 25.07
C GLU A 374 8.36 -3.19 25.40
N ARG A 375 9.39 -3.61 26.14
CA ARG A 375 10.55 -2.78 26.44
C ARG A 375 11.37 -2.52 25.18
N LEU A 376 11.70 -1.26 24.94
CA LEU A 376 12.46 -0.75 23.81
C LEU A 376 13.97 -0.92 24.04
N ASP A 377 14.72 -1.10 22.95
CA ASP A 377 16.19 -1.00 22.95
C ASP A 377 16.60 0.48 22.80
N VAL A 378 16.49 1.22 23.90
CA VAL A 378 16.72 2.68 23.91
C VAL A 378 18.17 3.08 23.67
N ASP A 379 19.11 2.14 23.79
CA ASP A 379 20.55 2.36 23.56
C ASP A 379 20.90 2.35 22.06
N HIS A 380 20.03 1.80 21.21
CA HIS A 380 20.27 1.64 19.77
C HIS A 380 19.11 2.17 18.91
N PRO A 381 18.75 3.47 19.01
CA PRO A 381 17.78 4.06 18.10
C PRO A 381 18.28 4.06 16.64
N PRO A 382 17.37 4.08 15.64
CA PRO A 382 15.92 4.14 15.79
C PRO A 382 15.30 2.79 16.19
N VAL A 383 14.26 2.83 17.03
CA VAL A 383 13.52 1.61 17.42
C VAL A 383 12.43 1.29 16.41
N ALA A 384 12.26 0.01 16.08
CA ALA A 384 11.28 -0.42 15.10
C ALA A 384 9.88 -0.55 15.72
N ILE A 385 8.91 0.25 15.27
CA ILE A 385 7.49 0.07 15.61
C ILE A 385 6.98 -1.26 15.06
N ASN A 386 7.45 -1.62 13.88
CA ASN A 386 7.28 -2.95 13.32
C ASN A 386 8.55 -3.42 12.61
N ARG A 387 8.72 -4.74 12.57
CA ARG A 387 9.79 -5.45 11.88
C ARG A 387 9.16 -6.34 10.83
N VAL A 388 9.69 -6.26 9.62
CA VAL A 388 9.36 -7.21 8.54
C VAL A 388 10.30 -8.40 8.72
N GLU A 389 9.73 -9.57 8.97
CA GLU A 389 10.50 -10.80 9.19
C GLU A 389 10.82 -11.43 7.84
N GLY A 390 11.86 -12.26 7.79
CA GLY A 390 12.33 -12.90 6.57
C GLY A 390 13.84 -12.95 6.49
N SER A 391 14.36 -13.87 5.68
CA SER A 391 15.81 -14.06 5.55
C SER A 391 16.20 -14.66 4.20
N PRO A 392 17.44 -14.47 3.74
CA PRO A 392 17.90 -15.08 2.48
C PRO A 392 17.93 -16.62 2.50
N ASP A 393 17.97 -17.23 3.68
CA ASP A 393 18.01 -18.68 3.84
C ASP A 393 16.60 -19.29 3.98
N ASP A 394 15.57 -18.46 4.07
CA ASP A 394 14.18 -18.89 4.14
C ASP A 394 13.57 -19.00 2.73
N PRO A 395 13.15 -20.20 2.27
CA PRO A 395 12.56 -20.38 0.95
C PRO A 395 11.21 -19.67 0.77
N GLY A 396 10.51 -19.32 1.86
CA GLY A 396 9.28 -18.53 1.83
C GLY A 396 9.52 -17.04 1.63
N SER A 397 10.75 -16.57 1.87
CA SER A 397 11.09 -15.16 1.79
C SER A 397 11.33 -14.69 0.35
N ARG A 398 10.94 -13.46 0.08
CA ARG A 398 11.33 -12.70 -1.12
C ARG A 398 11.83 -11.32 -0.73
N ILE A 399 12.55 -10.65 -1.62
CA ILE A 399 12.91 -9.25 -1.44
C ILE A 399 11.72 -8.41 -1.89
N TRP A 400 11.18 -7.61 -0.97
CA TRP A 400 10.00 -6.76 -1.15
C TRP A 400 10.34 -5.26 -1.03
N PRO A 401 9.58 -4.38 -1.70
CA PRO A 401 9.69 -2.93 -1.56
C PRO A 401 8.84 -2.43 -0.39
N PHE A 402 9.38 -1.50 0.38
CA PHE A 402 8.75 -0.87 1.53
C PHE A 402 8.92 0.64 1.51
N LYS A 403 7.87 1.35 1.92
CA LYS A 403 8.02 2.67 2.53
C LYS A 403 8.49 2.48 3.97
N VAL A 404 9.53 3.22 4.35
CA VAL A 404 9.94 3.36 5.75
C VAL A 404 9.50 4.73 6.23
N MET A 405 8.53 4.75 7.13
CA MET A 405 8.16 5.95 7.87
C MET A 405 9.12 6.11 9.04
N GLU A 406 9.84 7.22 9.07
CA GLU A 406 10.75 7.57 10.15
C GLU A 406 10.12 8.67 11.03
N GLY A 407 10.60 8.83 12.25
CA GLY A 407 10.11 9.91 13.10
C GLY A 407 10.60 9.85 14.53
N LYS A 408 10.04 10.71 15.38
CA LYS A 408 10.23 10.70 16.83
C LYS A 408 8.90 10.72 17.55
N GLN A 409 8.75 9.87 18.55
CA GLN A 409 7.52 9.78 19.35
C GLN A 409 7.84 9.58 20.83
N PRO A 410 6.92 9.95 21.74
CA PRO A 410 7.20 9.90 23.17
C PRO A 410 7.29 8.46 23.68
N TYR A 411 8.23 8.23 24.59
CA TYR A 411 8.40 6.98 25.33
C TYR A 411 8.63 7.27 26.82
N ASP A 412 8.32 6.30 27.67
CA ASP A 412 8.53 6.37 29.11
C ASP A 412 10.00 6.08 29.44
N THR A 413 10.71 7.00 30.09
CA THR A 413 12.16 6.83 30.34
C THR A 413 12.48 5.85 31.46
N GLU A 414 11.51 5.52 32.32
CA GLU A 414 11.71 4.54 33.39
C GLU A 414 11.31 3.13 32.96
N ARG A 415 10.23 3.03 32.18
CA ARG A 415 9.71 1.75 31.68
C ARG A 415 10.36 1.33 30.36
N GLU A 416 10.90 2.30 29.63
CA GLU A 416 11.41 2.14 28.27
C GLU A 416 10.35 1.57 27.34
N THR A 417 9.11 2.06 27.42
CA THR A 417 7.98 1.65 26.57
C THR A 417 7.41 2.84 25.82
N LEU A 418 6.83 2.63 24.63
CA LEU A 418 6.12 3.69 23.93
C LEU A 418 4.90 4.16 24.73
N LEU A 419 4.55 5.44 24.60
CA LEU A 419 3.46 6.04 25.35
C LEU A 419 2.18 6.20 24.52
N ALA A 420 1.05 5.96 25.17
CA ALA A 420 -0.25 6.39 24.70
C ALA A 420 -0.32 7.92 24.66
N THR A 421 -0.85 8.48 23.57
CA THR A 421 -0.92 9.93 23.37
C THR A 421 -2.37 10.38 23.19
N HIS A 422 -2.88 11.16 24.15
CA HIS A 422 -4.20 11.81 24.04
C HIS A 422 -4.05 13.10 23.23
N VAL A 423 -4.28 13.00 21.92
CA VAL A 423 -4.04 14.12 20.99
C VAL A 423 -5.31 14.85 20.60
N PHE A 424 -6.46 14.18 20.63
CA PHE A 424 -7.74 14.71 20.16
C PHE A 424 -8.82 14.62 21.24
N GLY A 425 -9.53 15.73 21.48
CA GLY A 425 -10.65 15.78 22.42
C GLY A 425 -11.05 17.22 22.75
N ALA A 426 -12.32 17.42 23.11
CA ALA A 426 -12.85 18.72 23.54
C ALA A 426 -12.63 18.98 25.04
N ASP A 427 -11.51 18.52 25.57
CA ASP A 427 -11.10 18.62 26.97
C ASP A 427 -9.82 19.48 27.10
N ASP A 428 -9.41 19.76 28.34
CA ASP A 428 -8.24 20.59 28.65
C ASP A 428 -6.92 19.81 28.73
N THR A 429 -6.91 18.57 28.22
CA THR A 429 -5.77 17.66 28.23
C THR A 429 -5.28 17.23 26.85
N SER A 430 -6.11 17.30 25.81
CA SER A 430 -5.76 16.92 24.44
C SER A 430 -4.61 17.77 23.87
N LEU A 431 -3.61 17.13 23.26
CA LEU A 431 -2.42 17.83 22.75
C LEU A 431 -2.77 18.89 21.69
N TRP A 432 -3.67 18.59 20.75
CA TRP A 432 -3.98 19.49 19.62
C TRP A 432 -4.68 20.78 20.03
N SER A 433 -5.29 20.84 21.22
CA SER A 433 -5.93 22.07 21.71
C SER A 433 -5.16 22.76 22.83
N ASN A 434 -4.30 22.02 23.54
CA ASN A 434 -3.67 22.49 24.78
C ASN A 434 -2.13 22.56 24.72
N PHE A 435 -1.51 21.96 23.70
CA PHE A 435 -0.06 22.03 23.44
C PHE A 435 0.81 21.62 24.65
N SER A 436 0.35 20.66 25.44
CA SER A 436 1.01 20.21 26.68
C SER A 436 1.20 18.70 26.71
N TRP A 437 2.42 18.25 26.44
CA TRP A 437 2.81 16.84 26.53
C TRP A 437 2.53 16.20 27.90
N PRO A 438 2.90 16.81 29.06
CA PRO A 438 2.62 16.19 30.36
C PRO A 438 1.13 15.94 30.60
N LYS A 439 0.26 16.85 30.15
CA LYS A 439 -1.21 16.66 30.26
C LYS A 439 -1.68 15.54 29.33
N ALA A 440 -1.27 15.58 28.06
CA ALA A 440 -1.69 14.62 27.04
C ALA A 440 -1.23 13.18 27.37
N LEU A 441 0.00 12.99 27.86
CA LEU A 441 0.53 11.68 28.23
C LEU A 441 -0.12 11.14 29.49
N LYS A 442 -0.37 12.00 30.48
CA LYS A 442 -1.12 11.62 31.69
C LYS A 442 -2.54 11.19 31.36
N ALA A 443 -3.28 11.99 30.57
CA ALA A 443 -4.62 11.63 30.12
C ALA A 443 -4.60 10.36 29.26
N GLY A 444 -3.62 10.24 28.36
CA GLY A 444 -3.42 9.04 27.54
C GLY A 444 -3.28 7.78 28.39
N SER A 445 -2.47 7.84 29.45
CA SER A 445 -2.30 6.76 30.43
C SER A 445 -3.59 6.45 31.19
N GLU A 446 -4.27 7.47 31.74
CA GLU A 446 -5.48 7.31 32.56
C GLU A 446 -6.66 6.74 31.74
N LEU A 447 -6.82 7.19 30.49
CA LEU A 447 -7.91 6.76 29.62
C LEU A 447 -7.66 5.38 29.00
N SER A 448 -6.41 5.07 28.60
CA SER A 448 -6.07 3.77 28.01
C SER A 448 -5.83 2.67 29.06
N GLY A 449 -5.52 3.04 30.30
CA GLY A 449 -5.06 2.13 31.34
C GLY A 449 -3.59 1.73 31.20
N MET A 450 -2.86 2.28 30.21
CA MET A 450 -1.46 1.97 29.95
C MET A 450 -0.56 2.72 30.94
N PRO A 451 0.45 2.08 31.55
CA PRO A 451 1.26 2.72 32.58
C PRO A 451 2.13 3.87 32.06
N PHE A 452 2.18 4.95 32.82
CA PHE A 452 3.13 6.05 32.63
C PHE A 452 3.78 6.40 33.98
N SER A 453 5.11 6.46 34.02
CA SER A 453 5.91 6.80 35.20
C SER A 453 5.81 8.27 35.61
N GLY A 454 5.41 9.14 34.67
CA GLY A 454 5.49 10.59 34.79
C GLY A 454 6.73 11.18 34.12
N ASN A 455 7.69 10.35 33.71
CA ASN A 455 8.91 10.77 33.02
C ASN A 455 8.90 10.26 31.58
N TYR A 456 9.15 11.17 30.63
CA TYR A 456 9.16 10.86 29.21
C TYR A 456 10.29 11.60 28.50
N ASP A 457 10.69 11.06 27.37
CA ASP A 457 11.51 11.71 26.34
C ASP A 457 11.01 11.23 24.97
N PHE A 458 11.67 11.64 23.89
CA PHE A 458 11.34 11.25 22.52
C PHE A 458 12.43 10.36 21.95
N ILE A 459 12.02 9.27 21.32
CA ILE A 459 12.94 8.33 20.68
C ILE A 459 12.67 8.26 19.18
N GLU A 460 13.74 8.10 18.40
CA GLU A 460 13.62 7.88 16.95
C GLU A 460 13.01 6.51 16.68
N THR A 461 12.10 6.45 15.71
CA THR A 461 11.36 5.24 15.35
C THR A 461 11.32 5.04 13.85
N THR A 462 11.16 3.78 13.46
CA THR A 462 10.91 3.38 12.07
C THR A 462 9.66 2.51 11.99
N MET A 463 8.92 2.62 10.88
CA MET A 463 7.78 1.77 10.58
C MET A 463 7.74 1.42 9.09
N HIS A 464 7.74 0.13 8.79
CA HIS A 464 7.73 -0.42 7.43
C HIS A 464 6.29 -0.62 6.94
N TRP A 465 6.04 -0.18 5.71
CA TRP A 465 4.78 -0.36 5.00
C TRP A 465 5.07 -0.98 3.62
N PRO A 466 4.53 -2.18 3.31
CA PRO A 466 4.76 -2.79 2.00
C PRO A 466 4.14 -1.93 0.90
N ILE A 467 4.83 -1.85 -0.22
CA ILE A 467 4.39 -1.11 -1.41
C ILE A 467 3.90 -2.11 -2.46
N THR A 468 2.62 -2.02 -2.81
CA THR A 468 1.95 -3.04 -3.64
C THR A 468 1.08 -2.48 -4.75
N HIS A 469 0.84 -1.18 -4.78
CA HIS A 469 0.02 -0.50 -5.77
C HIS A 469 0.88 0.46 -6.61
N MET A 470 0.24 1.22 -7.50
CA MET A 470 0.92 2.07 -8.48
C MET A 470 1.87 1.26 -9.36
N VAL A 471 1.38 0.16 -9.95
CA VAL A 471 2.16 -0.62 -10.91
C VAL A 471 2.16 0.12 -12.27
N PRO A 472 3.27 0.68 -12.75
CA PRO A 472 3.33 1.36 -14.04
C PRO A 472 3.38 0.34 -15.20
N PRO A 473 3.33 0.82 -16.46
CA PRO A 473 3.55 -0.01 -17.63
C PRO A 473 4.87 -0.79 -17.57
N ALA A 474 4.91 -1.98 -18.15
CA ALA A 474 6.05 -2.90 -18.08
C ALA A 474 7.36 -2.30 -18.59
N GLU A 475 7.30 -1.30 -19.48
CA GLU A 475 8.47 -0.58 -19.99
C GLU A 475 9.16 0.31 -18.93
N GLN A 476 8.49 0.56 -17.80
CA GLN A 476 9.00 1.33 -16.66
C GLN A 476 9.41 0.44 -15.48
N ALA A 477 9.32 -0.89 -15.62
CA ALA A 477 9.85 -1.81 -14.62
C ALA A 477 11.37 -1.63 -14.49
N LEU A 478 11.91 -1.97 -13.31
CA LEU A 478 13.36 -1.88 -13.07
C LEU A 478 14.14 -2.72 -14.09
N ASP A 479 15.23 -2.14 -14.59
CA ASP A 479 16.15 -2.84 -15.48
C ASP A 479 17.23 -3.62 -14.72
N CYS A 480 18.02 -4.41 -15.45
CA CYS A 480 19.08 -5.21 -14.84
C CYS A 480 20.11 -4.34 -14.09
N ALA A 481 20.43 -3.16 -14.62
CA ALA A 481 21.45 -2.28 -14.05
C ALA A 481 20.98 -1.68 -12.71
N SER A 482 19.69 -1.46 -12.54
CA SER A 482 19.07 -0.97 -11.31
C SER A 482 19.39 -1.84 -10.09
N CYS A 483 19.60 -3.14 -10.29
CA CYS A 483 19.89 -4.10 -9.22
C CYS A 483 21.33 -4.63 -9.26
N HIS A 484 21.94 -4.78 -10.44
CA HIS A 484 23.26 -5.41 -10.59
C HIS A 484 24.43 -4.42 -10.69
N ALA A 485 24.18 -3.11 -10.74
CA ALA A 485 25.26 -2.12 -10.63
C ALA A 485 25.90 -2.12 -9.23
N SER A 486 27.08 -1.52 -9.10
CA SER A 486 27.77 -1.42 -7.81
C SER A 486 27.03 -0.56 -6.79
N ASN A 487 26.31 0.47 -7.25
CA ASN A 487 25.37 1.25 -6.46
C ASN A 487 23.97 0.94 -6.99
N SER A 488 23.25 0.04 -6.33
CA SER A 488 21.99 -0.52 -6.82
C SER A 488 20.90 -0.48 -5.76
N ARG A 489 19.66 -0.76 -6.18
CA ARG A 489 18.49 -0.87 -5.30
C ARG A 489 18.67 -1.94 -4.21
N LEU A 490 19.42 -2.99 -4.51
CA LEU A 490 19.64 -4.13 -3.60
C LEU A 490 20.93 -3.99 -2.78
N ALA A 491 21.54 -2.80 -2.79
CA ALA A 491 22.78 -2.56 -2.09
C ALA A 491 22.62 -2.73 -0.58
N GLY A 492 23.47 -3.55 0.02
CA GLY A 492 23.52 -3.80 1.47
C GLY A 492 22.66 -4.97 1.95
N LEU A 493 21.84 -5.56 1.06
CA LEU A 493 21.02 -6.71 1.43
C LEU A 493 21.87 -7.97 1.66
N PRO A 494 21.67 -8.72 2.76
CA PRO A 494 22.41 -9.93 3.03
C PRO A 494 22.00 -11.09 2.11
N GLY A 495 22.88 -12.07 1.96
CA GLY A 495 22.59 -13.36 1.32
C GLY A 495 22.47 -13.35 -0.21
N ILE A 496 22.61 -12.20 -0.86
CA ILE A 496 22.64 -12.12 -2.32
C ILE A 496 24.10 -12.12 -2.79
N TYR A 497 24.52 -13.12 -3.57
CA TYR A 497 25.81 -13.04 -4.26
C TYR A 497 25.69 -12.20 -5.52
N MET A 498 26.24 -10.99 -5.49
CA MET A 498 26.39 -10.13 -6.66
C MET A 498 27.86 -9.70 -6.80
N PRO A 499 28.51 -10.01 -7.94
CA PRO A 499 29.87 -9.56 -8.22
C PRO A 499 30.00 -8.04 -8.04
N GLY A 500 30.95 -7.61 -7.21
CA GLY A 500 31.18 -6.18 -6.92
C GLY A 500 30.40 -5.59 -5.75
N HIS A 501 29.51 -6.35 -5.09
CA HIS A 501 28.74 -5.90 -3.94
C HIS A 501 28.92 -6.81 -2.71
N ASN A 502 28.48 -8.06 -2.84
CA ASN A 502 28.39 -9.05 -1.76
C ASN A 502 29.14 -10.35 -2.13
N GLY A 503 30.25 -10.20 -2.86
CA GLY A 503 31.09 -11.32 -3.27
C GLY A 503 31.89 -11.89 -2.10
N ASN A 504 31.95 -13.21 -1.97
CA ASN A 504 32.95 -13.82 -1.12
C ASN A 504 34.31 -13.72 -1.84
N LEU A 505 35.22 -12.91 -1.28
CA LEU A 505 36.57 -12.67 -1.81
C LEU A 505 37.32 -13.95 -2.20
N TRP A 506 37.10 -15.06 -1.50
CA TRP A 506 37.70 -16.34 -1.85
C TRP A 506 37.01 -17.02 -3.02
N LEU A 507 35.68 -17.00 -3.09
CA LEU A 507 34.94 -17.51 -4.25
C LEU A 507 35.31 -16.71 -5.51
N ASP A 508 35.42 -15.40 -5.41
CA ASP A 508 35.81 -14.55 -6.54
C ASP A 508 37.23 -14.89 -7.01
N ARG A 509 38.18 -15.05 -6.08
CA ARG A 509 39.57 -15.45 -6.39
C ARG A 509 39.64 -16.84 -7.01
N ILE A 510 38.89 -17.81 -6.49
CA ILE A 510 38.84 -19.17 -7.03
C ILE A 510 38.19 -19.16 -8.42
N GLY A 511 37.11 -18.42 -8.60
CA GLY A 511 36.44 -18.24 -9.89
C GLY A 511 37.37 -17.65 -10.93
N TRP A 512 38.07 -16.55 -10.60
CA TRP A 512 39.05 -15.94 -11.50
C TRP A 512 40.26 -16.84 -11.77
N LEU A 513 40.70 -17.62 -10.78
CA LEU A 513 41.75 -18.62 -10.97
C LEU A 513 41.31 -19.72 -11.96
N LEU A 514 40.08 -20.23 -11.83
CA LEU A 514 39.52 -21.21 -12.75
C LEU A 514 39.40 -20.65 -14.17
N VAL A 515 38.96 -19.40 -14.33
CA VAL A 515 38.93 -18.70 -15.63
C VAL A 515 40.35 -18.63 -16.22
N ALA A 516 41.34 -18.22 -15.42
CA ALA A 516 42.73 -18.13 -15.87
C ALA A 516 43.32 -19.49 -16.26
N LEU A 517 43.06 -20.54 -15.47
CA LEU A 517 43.48 -21.92 -15.76
C LEU A 517 42.82 -22.47 -17.03
N THR A 518 41.53 -22.16 -17.24
CA THR A 518 40.79 -22.57 -18.45
C THR A 518 41.38 -21.88 -19.68
N LEU A 519 41.63 -20.57 -19.60
CA LEU A 519 42.29 -19.82 -20.67
C LEU A 519 43.67 -20.39 -20.99
N ALA A 520 44.48 -20.67 -19.97
CA ALA A 520 45.79 -21.30 -20.14
C ALA A 520 45.69 -22.66 -20.85
N GLY A 521 44.73 -23.50 -20.46
CA GLY A 521 44.45 -24.78 -21.10
C GLY A 521 44.09 -24.65 -22.58
N VAL A 522 43.23 -23.69 -22.93
CA VAL A 522 42.83 -23.42 -24.32
C VAL A 522 44.02 -22.93 -25.15
N VAL A 523 44.83 -22.02 -24.61
CA VAL A 523 46.04 -21.51 -25.27
C VAL A 523 47.06 -22.62 -25.49
N LEU A 524 47.33 -23.44 -24.47
CA LEU A 524 48.23 -24.60 -24.57
C LEU A 524 47.73 -25.61 -25.61
N HIS A 525 46.42 -25.89 -25.63
CA HIS A 525 45.83 -26.78 -26.63
C HIS A 525 45.97 -26.20 -28.05
N GLY A 526 45.75 -24.89 -28.21
CA GLY A 526 45.93 -24.17 -29.47
C GLY A 526 47.38 -24.22 -29.97
N LEU A 527 48.34 -23.93 -29.10
CA LEU A 527 49.78 -24.01 -29.42
C LEU A 527 50.20 -25.44 -29.77
N ALA A 528 49.74 -26.43 -29.01
CA ALA A 528 50.00 -27.84 -29.30
C ALA A 528 49.47 -28.24 -30.68
N ARG A 529 48.27 -27.77 -31.09
CA ARG A 529 47.75 -28.00 -32.45
C ARG A 529 48.63 -27.38 -33.53
N ILE A 530 49.15 -26.16 -33.33
CA ILE A 530 50.03 -25.48 -34.30
C ILE A 530 51.34 -26.25 -34.46
N VAL A 531 52.00 -26.61 -33.35
CA VAL A 531 53.27 -27.34 -33.34
C VAL A 531 53.11 -28.74 -33.94
N LEU A 532 52.04 -29.46 -33.62
CA LEU A 532 51.79 -30.80 -34.14
C LEU A 532 51.34 -30.82 -35.61
N LYS A 533 50.69 -29.74 -36.09
CA LYS A 533 50.33 -29.59 -37.52
C LYS A 533 51.56 -29.30 -38.38
N GLY A 534 52.53 -28.54 -37.88
CA GLY A 534 53.80 -28.28 -38.56
C GLY A 534 54.67 -29.54 -38.76
N ARG A 535 54.47 -30.58 -37.94
CA ARG A 535 55.17 -31.87 -38.03
C ARG A 535 54.64 -32.82 -39.11
N LYS A 536 53.51 -32.54 -39.76
CA LYS A 536 52.96 -33.35 -40.86
C LYS A 536 53.42 -32.91 -42.26
N SER A 537 54.27 -31.89 -42.35
CA SER A 537 54.75 -31.30 -43.61
C SER A 537 56.29 -31.27 -43.72
N SER A 538 56.99 -32.14 -42.99
CA SER A 538 58.40 -32.49 -43.25
C SER A 538 58.53 -33.96 -43.62
#